data_AF-A0A956RBC0-F1
#
_entry.id   AF-A0A956RBC0-F1
#
_cell.length_a   1.000
_cell.length_b   1.000
_cell.length_c   1.000
_cell.angle_alpha   90.00
_cell.angle_beta   90.00
_cell.angle_gamma   90.00
#
_symmetry.space_group_name_H-M   'P 1'
#
loop_
_entity.id
_entity.type
_entity.pdbx_description
1 polymer ?
#
loop_
_entity_poly.entity_id
_entity_poly.type
_entity_poly.pdbx_seq_one_letter_code
_entity_poly.pdbx_strand_id
1 'polypeptide(L)'
;AIFDVFGNQRFSACRAALRPGGTFVSTVPSPRILRDIVRTLLSSRRARLVLVRSRTADLAWLAREVEQGRLDPRVDRTFALDEVAQAHAFIETKRARGKVVIAVADAVRESTRA
;
A
#
# COMPACT_ATOMS: atom_id res chain seq x y z
N ALA A 1 12.18 -2.33 -9.19
CA ALA A 1 10.79 -2.54 -9.63
C ALA A 1 10.05 -1.21 -9.49
N ILE A 2 8.89 -1.07 -10.12
CA ILE A 2 8.01 0.09 -9.92
C ILE A 2 6.67 -0.45 -9.43
N PHE A 3 6.16 0.09 -8.32
CA PHE A 3 4.92 -0.37 -7.69
C PHE A 3 3.87 0.75 -7.74
N ASP A 4 2.85 0.57 -8.56
CA ASP A 4 1.74 1.50 -8.74
C ASP A 4 0.53 1.04 -7.91
N VAL A 5 0.37 1.68 -6.77
CA VAL A 5 -0.68 1.38 -5.78
C VAL A 5 -2.02 2.02 -6.14
N PHE A 6 -2.01 3.12 -6.91
CA PHE A 6 -3.23 3.85 -7.26
C PHE A 6 -3.77 3.48 -8.65
N GLY A 7 -3.01 2.75 -9.46
CA GLY A 7 -3.42 2.39 -10.83
C GLY A 7 -3.37 3.58 -11.80
N ASN A 8 -2.70 4.66 -11.41
CA ASN A 8 -2.63 5.90 -12.19
C ASN A 8 -1.51 5.87 -13.23
N GLN A 9 -0.58 4.92 -13.13
CA GLN A 9 0.58 4.83 -14.01
C GLN A 9 0.39 3.79 -15.11
N ARG A 10 1.10 4.00 -16.22
CA ARG A 10 1.13 3.06 -17.35
C ARG A 10 2.49 2.38 -17.40
N PHE A 11 2.50 1.08 -17.73
CA PHE A 11 3.74 0.34 -17.93
C PHE A 11 4.66 1.05 -18.94
N SER A 12 4.13 1.51 -20.08
CA SER A 12 4.91 2.18 -21.11
C SER A 12 5.62 3.45 -20.62
N ALA A 13 4.94 4.25 -19.79
CA ALA A 13 5.50 5.48 -19.21
C ALA A 13 6.63 5.16 -18.20
N CYS A 14 6.48 4.08 -17.44
CA CYS A 14 7.46 3.64 -16.45
C CYS A 14 8.58 2.75 -17.02
N ARG A 15 8.44 2.25 -18.26
CA ARG A 15 9.32 1.23 -18.85
C ARG A 15 10.78 1.68 -18.95
N ALA A 16 11.01 2.95 -19.27
CA ALA A 16 12.36 3.52 -19.40
C ALA A 16 13.09 3.57 -18.05
N ALA A 17 12.36 3.80 -16.95
CA ALA A 17 12.92 3.80 -15.60
C ALA A 17 13.19 2.38 -15.04
N LEU A 18 12.70 1.33 -15.71
CA LEU A 18 13.01 -0.05 -15.34
C LEU A 18 14.34 -0.49 -15.96
N ARG A 19 15.25 -0.97 -15.10
CA ARG A 19 16.40 -1.78 -15.52
C ARG A 19 15.95 -3.05 -16.28
N PRO A 20 16.79 -3.64 -17.14
CA PRO A 20 16.56 -5.01 -17.63
C PRO A 20 16.29 -5.98 -16.46
N GLY A 21 15.31 -6.87 -16.62
CA GLY A 21 14.78 -7.73 -15.54
C GLY A 21 13.80 -7.03 -14.59
N GLY A 22 13.60 -5.72 -14.72
CA GLY A 22 12.71 -4.93 -13.89
C GLY A 22 11.23 -5.27 -14.12
N THR A 23 10.45 -5.15 -13.05
CA THR A 23 9.00 -5.38 -13.07
C THR A 23 8.24 -4.12 -12.69
N PHE A 24 7.23 -3.78 -13.47
CA PHE A 24 6.15 -2.88 -13.11
C PHE A 24 5.02 -3.70 -12.48
N VAL A 25 4.57 -3.32 -11.30
CA VAL A 25 3.56 -4.01 -10.53
C VAL A 25 2.41 -3.05 -10.26
N SER A 26 1.19 -3.42 -10.63
CA SER A 26 -0.02 -2.67 -10.26
C SER A 26 -0.85 -3.45 -9.24
N THR A 27 -1.64 -2.76 -8.44
CA THR A 27 -2.65 -3.33 -7.53
C THR A 27 -4.08 -3.20 -8.05
N VAL A 28 -4.29 -2.48 -9.17
CA VAL A 28 -5.63 -2.18 -9.71
C VAL A 28 -5.90 -3.02 -10.95
N PRO A 29 -6.86 -3.96 -10.90
CA PRO A 29 -7.25 -4.77 -12.05
C PRO A 29 -7.84 -3.89 -13.15
N SER A 30 -7.34 -4.03 -14.38
CA SER A 30 -7.90 -3.33 -15.54
C SER A 30 -7.55 -4.06 -16.85
N PRO A 31 -8.34 -3.89 -17.93
CA PRO A 31 -7.99 -4.44 -19.24
C PRO A 31 -6.62 -3.97 -19.75
N ARG A 32 -6.16 -2.80 -19.30
CA ARG A 32 -4.84 -2.26 -19.64
C ARG A 32 -3.72 -3.10 -19.02
N ILE A 33 -3.73 -3.31 -17.69
CA ILE A 33 -2.68 -4.07 -17.03
C ILE A 33 -2.64 -5.52 -17.52
N LEU A 34 -3.80 -6.13 -17.82
CA LEU A 34 -3.87 -7.47 -18.39
C LEU A 34 -3.17 -7.55 -19.77
N ARG A 35 -3.42 -6.57 -20.65
CA ARG A 35 -2.70 -6.48 -21.94
C ARG A 35 -1.20 -6.30 -21.76
N ASP A 36 -0.78 -5.46 -20.81
CA ASP A 36 0.64 -5.23 -20.54
C ASP A 36 1.32 -6.49 -20.00
N ILE A 37 0.65 -7.28 -19.16
CA ILE A 37 1.14 -8.58 -18.68
C ILE A 37 1.39 -9.51 -19.87
N VAL A 38 0.41 -9.70 -20.75
CA VAL A 38 0.52 -10.59 -21.92
C VAL A 38 1.64 -10.14 -22.86
N ARG A 39 1.73 -8.83 -23.16
CA ARG A 39 2.76 -8.26 -24.03
C ARG A 39 4.18 -8.38 -23.48
N THR A 40 4.32 -8.57 -22.18
CA THR A 40 5.63 -8.58 -21.52
C THR A 40 6.10 -9.96 -21.07
N LEU A 41 5.40 -11.04 -21.46
CA LEU A 41 5.78 -12.41 -21.11
C LEU A 41 7.19 -12.77 -21.59
N LEU A 42 7.55 -12.39 -22.81
CA LEU A 42 8.86 -12.63 -23.43
C LEU A 42 9.82 -11.43 -23.32
N SER A 43 9.38 -10.34 -22.69
CA SER A 43 10.17 -9.13 -22.54
C SER A 43 11.12 -9.24 -21.35
N SER A 44 12.31 -8.65 -21.48
CA SER A 44 13.24 -8.48 -20.36
C SER A 44 12.68 -7.58 -19.25
N ARG A 45 11.67 -6.75 -19.55
CA ARG A 45 10.94 -5.91 -18.58
C ARG A 45 9.49 -6.35 -18.52
N ARG A 46 8.98 -6.61 -17.31
CA ARG A 46 7.69 -7.28 -17.11
C ARG A 46 6.64 -6.37 -16.49
N ALA A 47 5.38 -6.61 -16.82
CA ALA A 47 4.24 -6.13 -16.05
C ALA A 47 3.65 -7.27 -15.21
N ARG A 48 3.13 -6.93 -14.03
CA ARG A 48 2.46 -7.84 -13.10
C ARG A 48 1.29 -7.12 -12.40
N LEU A 49 0.30 -7.90 -12.02
CA LEU A 49 -0.80 -7.47 -11.16
C LEU A 49 -0.67 -8.23 -9.84
N VAL A 50 -0.72 -7.50 -8.73
CA VAL A 50 -0.83 -8.09 -7.39
C VAL A 50 -2.28 -7.96 -6.95
N LEU A 51 -2.89 -9.11 -6.69
CA LEU A 51 -4.18 -9.20 -6.00
C LEU A 51 -3.91 -9.66 -4.58
N VAL A 52 -4.25 -8.80 -3.61
CA VAL A 52 -4.04 -9.11 -2.20
C VAL A 52 -5.03 -10.20 -1.79
N ARG A 53 -4.50 -11.24 -1.16
CA ARG A 53 -5.29 -12.24 -0.44
C ARG A 53 -4.85 -12.21 1.01
N SER A 54 -5.75 -11.82 1.90
CA SER A 54 -5.46 -11.81 3.33
C SER A 54 -5.32 -13.24 3.84
N ARG A 55 -4.08 -13.66 4.09
CA ARG A 55 -3.77 -14.96 4.71
C ARG A 55 -3.32 -14.70 6.14
N THR A 56 -3.80 -15.52 7.07
CA THR A 56 -3.43 -15.43 8.49
C THR A 56 -1.92 -15.50 8.69
N ALA A 57 -1.23 -16.37 7.94
CA ALA A 57 0.23 -16.51 8.04
C ALA A 57 0.98 -15.22 7.65
N ASP A 58 0.51 -14.53 6.60
CA ASP A 58 1.12 -13.28 6.12
C ASP A 58 0.90 -12.15 7.14
N LEU A 59 -0.32 -12.06 7.69
CA LEU A 59 -0.64 -11.08 8.75
C LEU A 59 0.14 -11.35 10.04
N ALA A 60 0.27 -12.61 10.44
CA ALA A 60 1.07 -12.99 11.60
C ALA A 60 2.56 -12.70 11.39
N TRP A 61 3.06 -12.86 10.17
CA TRP A 61 4.41 -12.44 9.82
C TRP A 61 4.56 -10.92 9.94
N LEU A 62 3.66 -10.14 9.33
CA LEU A 62 3.67 -8.68 9.43
C LEU A 62 3.62 -8.19 10.89
N ALA A 63 2.78 -8.79 11.73
CA ALA A 63 2.68 -8.45 13.16
C ALA A 63 4.03 -8.65 13.87
N ARG A 64 4.70 -9.78 13.65
CA ARG A 64 6.04 -10.04 14.23
C ARG A 64 7.08 -9.03 13.75
N GLU A 65 7.06 -8.65 12.47
CA GLU A 65 7.98 -7.63 11.95
C GLU A 65 7.76 -6.27 12.62
N VAL A 66 6.51 -5.93 12.94
CA VAL A 66 6.15 -4.70 13.67
C VAL A 66 6.60 -4.78 15.13
N GLU A 67 6.27 -5.87 15.83
CA GLU A 67 6.68 -6.10 17.22
C GLU A 67 8.21 -6.05 17.41
N GLN A 68 8.95 -6.53 16.40
CA GLN A 68 10.41 -6.55 16.39
C GLN A 68 11.04 -5.25 15.87
N GLY A 69 10.24 -4.23 15.57
CA GLY A 69 10.69 -2.91 15.10
C GLY A 69 11.31 -2.91 13.69
N ARG A 70 11.21 -4.02 12.95
CA ARG A 70 11.73 -4.11 11.56
C ARG A 70 10.77 -3.51 10.54
N LEU A 71 9.49 -3.43 10.89
CA LEU A 71 8.47 -2.73 10.13
C LEU A 71 7.80 -1.69 11.01
N ASP A 72 7.80 -0.43 10.59
CA ASP A 72 7.18 0.67 11.35
C ASP A 72 5.96 1.21 10.58
N PRO A 73 4.73 0.86 10.99
CA PRO A 73 3.52 1.42 10.40
C PRO A 73 3.41 2.91 10.75
N ARG A 74 3.68 3.78 9.78
CA ARG A 74 3.55 5.23 9.96
C ARG A 74 2.07 5.60 10.14
N VAL A 75 1.72 6.03 11.34
CA VAL A 75 0.43 6.66 11.67
C VAL A 75 0.56 8.16 11.42
N ASP A 76 -0.32 8.69 10.58
CA ASP A 76 -0.39 10.13 10.29
C ASP A 76 -1.23 10.85 11.34
N ARG A 77 -2.42 10.30 11.60
CA ARG A 77 -3.37 10.89 12.54
C ARG A 77 -4.23 9.81 13.18
N THR A 78 -4.57 10.06 14.43
CA THR A 78 -5.51 9.25 15.21
C THR A 78 -6.73 10.11 15.52
N PHE A 79 -7.92 9.57 15.29
CA PHE A 79 -9.20 10.18 15.61
C PHE A 79 -9.90 9.33 16.67
N ALA A 80 -10.71 9.94 17.52
CA ALA A 80 -11.62 9.21 18.40
C ALA A 80 -12.74 8.54 17.59
N LEU A 81 -13.42 7.57 18.21
CA LEU A 81 -14.51 6.83 17.56
C LEU A 81 -15.69 7.73 17.15
N ASP A 82 -15.97 8.79 17.89
CA ASP A 82 -17.01 9.79 17.56
C ASP A 82 -16.58 10.76 16.45
N GLU A 83 -15.30 10.78 16.08
CA GLU A 83 -14.73 11.62 15.02
C GLU A 83 -14.61 10.90 13.66
N VAL A 84 -15.19 9.71 13.49
CA VAL A 84 -15.10 8.90 12.25
C VAL A 84 -15.46 9.70 10.98
N ALA A 85 -16.47 10.56 11.03
CA ALA A 85 -16.83 11.41 9.90
C ALA A 85 -15.69 12.36 9.48
N GLN A 86 -14.97 12.93 10.45
CA GLN A 86 -13.82 13.79 10.21
C GLN A 86 -12.62 12.99 9.66
N ALA A 87 -12.42 11.77 10.18
CA ALA A 87 -11.40 10.86 9.68
C ALA A 87 -11.60 10.53 8.19
N HIS A 88 -12.85 10.24 7.80
CA HIS A 88 -13.21 10.02 6.39
C HIS A 88 -12.97 11.27 5.53
N ALA A 89 -13.47 12.43 5.97
CA ALA A 89 -13.26 13.70 5.26
C ALA A 89 -11.76 14.00 5.06
N PHE A 90 -10.93 13.67 6.06
CA PHE A 90 -9.48 13.83 5.95
C PHE A 90 -8.84 12.91 4.91
N ILE A 91 -9.17 11.61 4.91
CA ILE A 91 -8.64 10.64 3.92
C ILE A 91 -9.06 11.02 2.50
N GLU A 92 -10.29 11.52 2.32
CA GLU A 92 -10.81 11.96 1.02
C GLU A 92 -10.01 13.10 0.40
N THR A 93 -9.33 13.92 1.21
CA THR A 93 -8.40 14.94 0.69
C THR A 93 -7.19 14.35 -0.03
N LYS A 94 -6.91 13.05 0.13
CA LYS A 94 -5.73 12.34 -0.38
C LYS A 94 -4.39 12.92 0.11
N ARG A 95 -4.40 13.69 1.21
CA ARG A 95 -3.20 14.28 1.81
C ARG A 95 -2.63 13.46 2.97
N ALA A 96 -3.29 12.38 3.36
CA ALA A 96 -2.82 11.51 4.43
C ALA A 96 -1.45 10.90 4.10
N ARG A 97 -0.50 11.01 5.04
CA ARG A 97 0.86 10.49 4.97
C ARG A 97 1.04 9.28 5.88
N GLY A 98 0.49 8.15 5.47
CA GLY A 98 0.53 6.91 6.23
C GLY A 98 -0.87 6.38 6.51
N LYS A 99 -1.10 5.89 7.73
CA LYS A 99 -2.39 5.37 8.18
C LYS A 99 -3.12 6.37 9.05
N VAL A 100 -4.43 6.42 8.86
CA VAL A 100 -5.36 7.09 9.77
C VAL A 100 -5.95 6.02 10.67
N VAL A 101 -5.90 6.25 11.99
CA VAL A 101 -6.34 5.29 13.00
C VAL A 101 -7.57 5.83 13.71
N ILE A 102 -8.51 4.95 14.04
CA ILE A 102 -9.63 5.25 14.94
C ILE A 102 -9.34 4.59 16.29
N ALA A 103 -9.30 5.40 17.35
CA ALA A 103 -9.19 4.91 18.73
C ALA A 103 -10.58 4.49 19.22
N VAL A 104 -10.75 3.20 19.50
CA VAL A 104 -12.04 2.59 19.89
C VAL A 104 -12.18 2.44 21.42
N ALA A 105 -11.11 2.68 22.17
CA ALA A 105 -11.07 2.73 23.63
C ALA A 105 -10.06 3.79 24.09
N ASP A 106 -10.17 4.29 25.32
CA ASP A 106 -9.23 5.27 25.93
C ASP A 106 -7.77 4.79 26.04
N ALA A 107 -7.46 3.59 25.54
CA ALA A 107 -6.16 2.95 25.61
C ALA A 107 -5.19 3.40 24.50
N VAL A 108 -4.97 4.70 24.31
CA VAL A 108 -3.74 5.25 23.65
C VAL A 108 -3.40 6.64 24.19
N ARG A 109 -3.29 6.81 25.52
CA ARG A 109 -2.68 8.01 26.11
C ARG A 109 -1.33 7.79 26.80
N GLU A 110 -0.81 6.56 26.86
CA GLU A 110 0.36 6.24 27.70
C GLU A 110 1.69 5.92 27.00
N SER A 111 1.76 5.74 25.67
CA SER A 111 3.04 5.36 25.02
C SER A 111 3.93 6.50 24.52
N THR A 112 3.68 7.76 24.89
CA THR A 112 4.55 8.91 24.50
C THR A 112 5.18 9.64 25.68
N ARG A 113 5.32 8.98 26.84
CA ARG A 113 6.19 9.46 27.93
C ARG A 113 7.22 8.39 28.31
N ALA A 114 8.29 8.32 27.51
CA ALA A 114 9.63 7.90 27.93
C ALA A 114 10.64 8.53 26.98
#